data_AF-A0A6A0GVJ0-F1
#
_entry.id   AF-A0A6A0GVJ0-F1
#
_cell.length_a   1.000
_cell.length_b   1.000
_cell.length_c   1.000
_cell.angle_alpha   90.00
_cell.angle_beta   90.00
_cell.angle_gamma   90.00
#
_symmetry.space_group_name_H-M   'P 1'
#
loop_
_entity.id
_entity.type
_entity.pdbx_description
1 polymer ?
#
loop_
_entity_poly.entity_id
_entity_poly.type
_entity_poly.pdbx_seq_one_letter_code
_entity_poly.pdbx_strand_id
1 'polypeptide(L)'
;MGSVAVRLAHTSSSASQAAASATPATTNEERNEVDFPRTKRPIHPAPVRMGFIPETWFELLYSKTGVTGPYVLGTGLITYLVSKEIYVIEHEFYSGVIMAMMAAYGIKKFGPTVAATLDDQLAKEKEEMLSGRNNTIKALTEGIAASELSAEQAKGQSLLFQAKRDNIGLQLEAAYRQRLQSVYAEN
;
A
#
# COMPACT_ATOMS: atom_id res chain seq x y z
N MET A 1 -36.76 -48.03 12.01
CA MET A 1 -36.71 -46.57 12.20
C MET A 1 -35.31 -46.20 12.63
N GLY A 2 -34.45 -45.87 11.67
CA GLY A 2 -33.01 -45.68 11.88
C GLY A 2 -32.68 -44.25 12.30
N SER A 3 -31.94 -44.11 13.39
CA SER A 3 -31.42 -42.83 13.91
C SER A 3 -30.19 -42.42 13.11
N VAL A 4 -30.24 -41.26 12.44
CA VAL A 4 -29.10 -40.68 11.73
C VAL A 4 -28.55 -39.53 12.58
N ALA A 5 -27.43 -39.79 13.26
CA ALA A 5 -26.67 -38.78 13.97
C ALA A 5 -25.79 -37.99 12.98
N VAL A 6 -26.12 -36.73 12.74
CA VAL A 6 -25.29 -35.79 11.99
C VAL A 6 -24.11 -35.39 12.87
N ARG A 7 -22.92 -35.92 12.59
CA ARG A 7 -21.67 -35.46 13.22
C ARG A 7 -21.27 -34.11 12.63
N LEU A 8 -21.31 -33.07 13.45
CA LEU A 8 -20.78 -31.74 13.13
C LEU A 8 -19.25 -31.83 13.10
N ALA A 9 -18.66 -31.84 11.91
CA ALA A 9 -17.22 -31.78 11.74
C ALA A 9 -16.73 -30.36 12.03
N HIS A 10 -16.04 -30.16 13.16
CA HIS A 10 -15.19 -29.01 13.38
C HIS A 10 -14.07 -29.03 12.33
N THR A 11 -14.21 -28.29 11.25
CA THR A 11 -13.10 -28.02 10.34
C THR A 11 -12.16 -27.03 11.02
N SER A 12 -10.99 -27.55 11.38
CA SER A 12 -9.78 -26.91 11.87
C SER A 12 -9.67 -25.38 11.70
N SER A 13 -9.71 -24.66 12.81
CA SER A 13 -9.32 -23.24 12.96
C SER A 13 -7.80 -22.99 12.87
N SER A 14 -7.01 -24.00 12.50
CA SER A 14 -5.55 -23.91 12.50
C SER A 14 -5.00 -23.10 11.33
N ALA A 15 -5.69 -23.08 10.18
CA ALA A 15 -5.29 -22.26 9.03
C ALA A 15 -5.51 -20.76 9.27
N SER A 16 -6.56 -20.38 10.01
CA SER A 16 -6.80 -18.98 10.38
C SER A 16 -5.91 -18.51 11.53
N GLN A 17 -5.54 -19.39 12.47
CA GLN A 17 -4.55 -19.08 13.52
C GLN A 17 -3.13 -18.93 12.98
N ALA A 18 -2.73 -19.71 11.97
CA ALA A 18 -1.42 -19.56 11.33
C ALA A 18 -1.28 -18.24 10.54
N ALA A 19 -2.39 -17.75 9.97
CA ALA A 19 -2.44 -16.43 9.35
C ALA A 19 -2.46 -15.29 10.41
N ALA A 20 -3.04 -15.53 11.58
CA ALA A 20 -3.06 -14.58 12.70
C ALA A 20 -1.71 -14.50 13.46
N SER A 21 -0.86 -15.53 13.37
CA SER A 21 0.50 -15.55 13.92
C SER A 21 1.57 -15.06 12.95
N ALA A 22 1.20 -14.62 11.75
CA ALA A 22 2.11 -13.90 10.89
C ALA A 22 2.33 -12.52 11.51
N THR A 23 3.38 -12.39 12.31
CA THR A 23 3.86 -11.12 12.83
C THR A 23 3.92 -10.13 11.66
N PRO A 24 3.29 -8.95 11.75
CA PRO A 24 3.45 -7.94 10.71
C PRO A 24 4.94 -7.73 10.51
N ALA A 25 5.39 -7.59 9.25
CA ALA A 25 6.81 -7.50 8.88
C ALA A 25 7.58 -6.35 9.57
N THR A 26 6.92 -5.58 10.44
CA THR A 26 7.39 -4.42 11.19
C THR A 26 7.91 -4.74 12.60
N THR A 27 7.81 -5.98 13.10
CA THR A 27 8.11 -6.30 14.52
C THR A 27 9.38 -7.13 14.75
N ASN A 28 10.33 -7.13 13.81
CA ASN A 28 11.67 -7.67 14.08
C ASN A 28 12.58 -6.54 14.55
N GLU A 29 12.98 -6.54 15.81
CA GLU A 29 13.83 -5.49 16.42
C GLU A 29 15.12 -5.23 15.63
N GLU A 30 15.64 -6.25 14.92
CA GLU A 30 16.84 -6.17 14.10
C GLU A 30 16.62 -5.56 12.70
N ARG A 31 15.37 -5.46 12.22
CA ARG A 31 15.03 -4.99 10.86
C ARG A 31 13.78 -4.12 10.87
N ASN A 32 13.86 -2.97 11.52
CA ASN A 32 12.80 -1.98 11.59
C ASN A 32 12.78 -1.09 10.35
N GLU A 33 11.62 -0.53 10.01
CA GLU A 33 11.46 0.41 8.89
C GLU A 33 12.13 1.77 9.15
N VAL A 34 12.47 2.06 10.43
CA VAL A 34 13.21 3.26 10.85
C VAL A 34 14.70 3.12 10.54
N ASP A 35 15.31 2.00 10.92
CA ASP A 35 16.74 1.73 10.69
C ASP A 35 17.02 1.30 9.25
N PHE A 36 16.07 0.58 8.64
CA PHE A 36 16.14 0.06 7.28
C PHE A 36 14.91 0.46 6.48
N PRO A 37 14.81 1.75 6.08
CA PRO A 37 13.71 2.20 5.25
C PRO A 37 13.74 1.46 3.91
N ARG A 38 12.55 1.07 3.43
CA ARG A 38 12.44 0.44 2.12
C ARG A 38 12.97 1.40 1.05
N THR A 39 13.83 0.90 0.18
CA THR A 39 14.35 1.68 -0.95
C THR A 39 13.19 2.18 -1.81
N LYS A 40 13.08 3.51 -1.94
CA LYS A 40 12.07 4.17 -2.76
C LYS A 40 12.66 4.48 -4.12
N ARG A 41 11.91 4.17 -5.18
CA ARG A 41 12.27 4.62 -6.53
C ARG A 41 12.18 6.15 -6.57
N PRO A 42 13.20 6.87 -7.09
CA PRO A 42 13.10 8.31 -7.27
C PRO A 42 11.93 8.65 -8.22
N ILE A 43 11.25 9.76 -7.94
CA ILE A 43 10.07 10.21 -8.72
C ILE A 43 10.51 10.69 -10.11
N HIS A 44 11.64 11.41 -10.16
CA HIS A 44 12.22 11.92 -11.38
C HIS A 44 13.51 11.15 -11.70
N PRO A 45 13.75 10.82 -12.98
CA PRO A 45 15.03 10.28 -13.40
C PRO A 45 16.14 11.30 -13.19
N ALA A 46 17.37 10.83 -13.02
CA ALA A 46 18.54 11.71 -13.00
C ALA A 46 18.62 12.47 -14.34
N PRO A 47 18.95 13.78 -14.32
CA PRO A 47 18.97 14.57 -15.54
C PRO A 47 20.12 14.14 -16.46
N VAL A 48 19.80 14.02 -17.75
CA VAL A 48 20.71 13.58 -18.80
C VAL A 48 20.68 14.61 -19.93
N ARG A 49 21.86 15.10 -20.32
CA ARG A 49 22.03 16.00 -21.46
C ARG A 49 22.30 15.19 -22.73
N MET A 50 21.75 15.64 -23.86
CA MET A 50 21.89 15.00 -25.18
C MET A 50 21.41 13.53 -25.24
N GLY A 51 20.59 13.10 -24.29
CA GLY A 51 19.97 11.77 -24.26
C GLY A 51 20.82 10.64 -23.69
N PHE A 52 22.14 10.80 -23.56
CA PHE A 52 23.02 9.76 -23.01
C PHE A 52 24.09 10.23 -22.01
N ILE A 53 24.39 11.52 -21.92
CA ILE A 53 25.46 12.03 -21.05
C ILE A 53 24.85 12.54 -19.73
N PRO A 54 25.21 11.96 -18.57
CA PRO A 54 24.69 12.39 -17.28
C PRO A 54 25.06 13.85 -16.98
N GLU A 55 24.16 14.61 -16.35
CA GLU A 55 24.44 15.98 -15.91
C GLU A 55 25.60 16.05 -14.91
N THR A 56 25.83 14.98 -14.14
CA THR A 56 26.95 14.87 -13.21
C THR A 56 28.30 15.13 -13.89
N TRP A 57 28.48 14.73 -15.16
CA TRP A 57 29.71 15.03 -15.90
C TRP A 57 29.84 16.53 -16.19
N PHE A 58 28.73 17.20 -16.50
CA PHE A 58 28.70 18.64 -16.70
C PHE A 58 29.00 19.40 -15.41
N GLU A 59 28.44 18.96 -14.28
CA GLU A 59 28.69 19.56 -12.96
C GLU A 59 30.17 19.45 -12.54
N LEU A 60 30.80 18.29 -12.78
CA LEU A 60 32.23 18.10 -12.50
C LEU A 60 33.09 19.13 -13.24
N LEU A 61 32.81 19.35 -14.53
CA LEU A 61 33.57 20.28 -15.38
C LEU A 61 33.13 21.75 -15.21
N TYR A 62 31.94 22.00 -14.69
CA TYR A 62 31.40 23.35 -14.50
C TYR A 62 32.29 24.19 -13.58
N SER A 63 32.76 23.60 -12.48
CA SER A 63 33.63 24.28 -11.51
C SER A 63 34.97 24.79 -12.08
N LYS A 64 35.42 24.24 -13.22
CA LYS A 64 36.73 24.54 -13.83
C LYS A 64 36.63 25.27 -15.16
N THR A 65 35.62 24.94 -15.96
CA THR A 65 35.53 25.34 -17.38
C THR A 65 34.21 26.01 -17.74
N GLY A 66 33.33 26.23 -16.75
CA GLY A 66 32.02 26.84 -16.95
C GLY A 66 31.06 25.95 -17.76
N VAL A 67 29.96 26.54 -18.22
CA VAL A 67 28.91 25.83 -18.97
C VAL A 67 29.42 25.31 -20.32
N THR A 68 30.31 26.05 -20.98
CA THR A 68 30.79 25.75 -22.34
C THR A 68 31.86 24.67 -22.37
N GLY A 69 32.59 24.47 -21.26
CA GLY A 69 33.70 23.53 -21.17
C GLY A 69 33.38 22.10 -21.63
N PRO A 70 32.35 21.44 -21.08
CA PRO A 70 31.95 20.10 -21.52
C PRO A 70 31.62 20.02 -23.02
N TYR A 71 31.01 21.07 -23.59
CA TYR A 71 30.65 21.09 -25.01
C TYR A 71 31.88 21.23 -25.90
N VAL A 72 32.82 22.12 -25.53
CA VAL A 72 34.09 22.30 -26.24
C VAL A 72 34.98 21.06 -26.12
N LEU A 73 34.96 20.39 -24.96
CA LEU A 73 35.64 19.11 -24.78
C LEU A 73 35.03 18.03 -25.67
N GLY A 74 33.70 17.94 -25.75
CA GLY A 74 33.00 17.00 -26.61
C GLY A 74 33.31 17.20 -28.09
N THR A 75 33.21 18.44 -28.59
CA THR A 75 33.53 18.76 -29.99
C THR A 75 35.02 18.56 -30.28
N GLY A 76 35.90 18.99 -29.38
CA GLY A 76 37.35 18.79 -29.50
C GLY A 76 37.75 17.32 -29.53
N LEU A 77 37.10 16.47 -28.72
CA LEU A 77 37.32 15.02 -28.71
C LEU A 77 36.89 14.39 -30.04
N ILE A 78 35.73 14.78 -30.58
CA ILE A 78 35.25 14.29 -31.89
C ILE A 78 36.21 14.72 -33.01
N THR A 79 36.61 16.00 -33.04
CA THR A 79 37.58 16.50 -34.03
C THR A 79 38.93 15.78 -33.92
N TYR A 80 39.39 15.49 -32.70
CA TYR A 80 40.62 14.73 -32.48
C TYR A 80 40.52 13.29 -33.01
N LEU A 81 39.41 12.59 -32.72
CA LEU A 81 39.18 11.22 -33.17
C LEU A 81 39.15 11.10 -34.70
N VAL A 82 38.52 12.07 -35.36
CA VAL A 82 38.48 12.14 -36.83
C VAL A 82 39.85 12.51 -37.39
N SER A 83 40.53 13.51 -36.80
CA SER A 83 41.86 13.96 -37.26
C SER A 83 42.95 12.90 -37.07
N LYS A 84 42.80 11.99 -36.10
CA LYS A 84 43.72 10.89 -35.85
C LYS A 84 43.31 9.58 -36.52
N GLU A 85 42.25 9.59 -37.33
CA GLU A 85 41.71 8.41 -37.99
C GLU A 85 41.42 7.24 -37.03
N ILE A 86 41.28 7.53 -35.73
CA ILE A 86 40.80 6.56 -34.73
C ILE A 86 39.33 6.24 -35.02
N TYR A 87 38.62 7.23 -35.57
CA TYR A 87 37.28 7.08 -36.09
C TYR A 87 37.27 7.34 -37.60
N VAL A 88 37.36 6.26 -38.38
CA VAL A 88 37.40 6.31 -39.84
C VAL A 88 35.98 6.43 -40.41
N ILE A 89 35.78 7.42 -41.30
CA ILE A 89 34.49 7.68 -41.94
C ILE A 89 34.36 6.75 -43.17
N GLU A 90 33.94 5.52 -42.94
CA GLU A 90 33.64 4.55 -44.01
C GLU A 90 32.15 4.54 -44.39
N HIS A 91 31.77 3.70 -45.35
CA HIS A 91 30.37 3.56 -45.78
C HIS A 91 29.44 3.22 -44.60
N GLU A 92 29.87 2.37 -43.67
CA GLU A 92 29.08 1.99 -42.50
C GLU A 92 28.80 3.15 -41.54
N PHE A 93 29.65 4.19 -41.51
CA PHE A 93 29.42 5.36 -40.67
C PHE A 93 28.10 6.06 -41.02
N TYR A 94 27.83 6.24 -42.31
CA TYR A 94 26.61 6.89 -42.78
C TYR A 94 25.35 6.07 -42.44
N SER A 95 25.44 4.74 -42.50
CA SER A 95 24.36 3.84 -42.07
C SER A 95 24.06 4.04 -40.57
N GLY A 96 25.09 4.11 -39.74
CA GLY A 96 24.97 4.39 -38.30
C GLY A 96 24.33 5.75 -38.00
N VAL A 97 24.70 6.81 -38.73
CA VAL A 97 24.12 8.15 -38.55
C VAL A 97 22.62 8.16 -38.88
N ILE A 98 22.22 7.52 -39.97
CA ILE A 98 20.80 7.43 -40.37
C ILE A 98 20.01 6.64 -39.32
N MET A 99 20.55 5.52 -38.83
CA MET A 99 19.93 4.73 -37.76
C MET A 99 19.76 5.54 -36.46
N ALA A 100 20.80 6.29 -36.06
CA ALA A 100 20.74 7.14 -34.87
C ALA A 100 19.70 8.25 -35.01
N MET A 101 19.59 8.89 -36.19
CA MET A 101 18.55 9.89 -36.45
C MET A 101 17.14 9.30 -36.40
N MET A 102 16.95 8.11 -36.97
CA MET A 102 15.67 7.41 -36.93
C MET A 102 15.29 7.04 -35.49
N ALA A 103 16.24 6.54 -34.70
CA ALA A 103 16.03 6.24 -33.28
C ALA A 103 15.67 7.51 -32.49
N ALA A 104 16.39 8.61 -32.69
CA ALA A 104 16.10 9.89 -32.03
C ALA A 104 14.71 10.43 -32.38
N TYR A 105 14.29 10.30 -33.64
CA TYR A 105 12.94 10.65 -34.08
C TYR A 105 11.87 9.76 -33.43
N GLY A 106 12.10 8.45 -33.40
CA GLY A 106 11.22 7.48 -32.76
C GLY A 106 11.03 7.76 -31.27
N ILE A 107 12.11 8.00 -30.53
CA ILE A 107 12.05 8.34 -29.10
C ILE A 107 11.26 9.63 -28.87
N LYS A 108 11.46 10.67 -29.70
CA LYS A 108 10.73 11.94 -29.55
C LYS A 108 9.25 11.84 -29.87
N LYS A 109 8.85 10.98 -30.82
CA LYS A 109 7.44 10.83 -31.23
C LYS A 109 6.66 9.85 -30.38
N PHE A 110 7.24 8.69 -30.09
CA PHE A 110 6.57 7.63 -29.33
C PHE A 110 6.82 7.73 -27.82
N GLY A 111 7.86 8.46 -27.39
CA GLY A 111 8.21 8.62 -25.97
C GLY A 111 7.05 9.06 -25.08
N PRO A 112 6.33 10.16 -25.40
CA PRO A 112 5.22 10.63 -24.56
C PRO A 112 4.08 9.61 -24.44
N THR A 113 3.72 8.95 -25.54
CA THR A 113 2.65 7.95 -25.57
C THR A 113 3.01 6.71 -24.77
N VAL A 114 4.26 6.23 -24.90
CA VAL A 114 4.74 5.07 -24.14
C VAL A 114 4.86 5.40 -22.65
N ALA A 115 5.34 6.60 -22.29
CA ALA A 115 5.41 7.05 -20.91
C ALA A 115 4.02 7.10 -20.25
N ALA A 116 3.04 7.73 -20.91
CA ALA A 116 1.68 7.82 -20.39
C ALA A 116 1.03 6.44 -20.18
N THR A 117 1.19 5.52 -21.14
CA THR A 117 0.59 4.17 -21.01
C THR A 117 1.25 3.32 -19.92
N LEU A 118 2.55 3.50 -19.67
CA LEU A 118 3.25 2.86 -18.55
C LEU A 118 2.84 3.46 -17.20
N ASP A 119 2.72 4.79 -17.12
CA ASP A 119 2.28 5.49 -15.90
C ASP A 119 0.84 5.12 -15.53
N ASP A 120 -0.07 5.00 -16.51
CA ASP A 120 -1.44 4.57 -16.29
C ASP A 120 -1.54 3.13 -15.76
N GLN A 121 -0.72 2.21 -16.29
CA GLN A 121 -0.67 0.82 -15.81
C GLN A 121 -0.15 0.75 -14.38
N LEU A 122 0.91 1.49 -14.08
CA LEU A 122 1.48 1.59 -12.74
C LEU A 122 0.48 2.19 -11.74
N ALA A 123 -0.29 3.20 -12.17
CA ALA A 123 -1.32 3.83 -11.33
C ALA A 123 -2.43 2.83 -10.98
N LYS A 124 -2.93 2.07 -11.97
CA LYS A 124 -3.95 1.02 -11.76
C LYS A 124 -3.48 -0.07 -10.81
N GLU A 125 -2.27 -0.58 -11.00
CA GLU A 125 -1.70 -1.63 -10.12
C GLU A 125 -1.53 -1.13 -8.67
N LYS A 126 -1.09 0.12 -8.50
CA LYS A 126 -1.01 0.75 -7.17
C LYS A 126 -2.39 0.93 -6.54
N GLU A 127 -3.39 1.35 -7.31
CA GLU A 127 -4.76 1.51 -6.81
C GLU A 127 -5.38 0.17 -6.39
N GLU A 128 -5.15 -0.89 -7.16
CA GLU A 128 -5.59 -2.25 -6.82
C GLU A 128 -4.95 -2.73 -5.51
N MET A 129 -3.63 -2.60 -5.36
CA MET A 129 -2.96 -2.95 -4.11
C MET A 129 -3.44 -2.13 -2.91
N LEU A 130 -3.63 -0.81 -3.08
CA LEU A 130 -4.08 0.07 -2.02
C LEU A 130 -5.55 -0.20 -1.64
N SER A 131 -6.41 -0.45 -2.61
CA SER A 131 -7.82 -0.79 -2.38
C SER A 131 -7.95 -2.14 -1.68
N GLY A 132 -7.18 -3.16 -2.08
CA GLY A 132 -7.11 -4.44 -1.38
C GLY A 132 -6.75 -4.26 0.09
N ARG A 133 -5.66 -3.53 0.37
CA ARG A 133 -5.23 -3.22 1.76
C ARG A 133 -6.31 -2.47 2.53
N ASN A 134 -6.90 -1.43 1.94
CA ASN A 134 -7.91 -0.61 2.61
C ASN A 134 -9.19 -1.40 2.88
N ASN A 135 -9.59 -2.30 1.98
CA ASN A 135 -10.74 -3.19 2.16
C ASN A 135 -10.48 -4.19 3.29
N THR A 136 -9.28 -4.75 3.39
CA THR A 136 -8.89 -5.61 4.52
C THR A 136 -8.93 -4.85 5.84
N ILE A 137 -8.38 -3.63 5.88
CA ILE A 137 -8.42 -2.77 7.08
C ILE A 137 -9.88 -2.51 7.48
N LYS A 138 -10.73 -2.12 6.53
CA LYS A 138 -12.16 -1.88 6.79
C LYS A 138 -12.85 -3.12 7.35
N ALA A 139 -12.69 -4.27 6.71
CA ALA A 139 -13.30 -5.53 7.15
C ALA A 139 -12.85 -5.91 8.57
N LEU A 140 -11.58 -5.71 8.91
CA LEU A 140 -11.07 -5.95 10.26
C LEU A 140 -11.65 -4.96 11.27
N THR A 141 -11.72 -3.67 10.93
CA THR A 141 -12.30 -2.66 11.83
C THR A 141 -13.79 -2.89 12.07
N GLU A 142 -14.54 -3.29 11.04
CA GLU A 142 -15.95 -3.65 11.16
C GLU A 142 -16.13 -4.92 12.01
N GLY A 143 -15.25 -5.92 11.85
CA GLY A 143 -15.25 -7.13 12.66
C GLY A 143 -14.97 -6.85 14.14
N ILE A 144 -14.07 -5.91 14.45
CA ILE A 144 -13.79 -5.47 15.83
C ILE A 144 -15.02 -4.80 16.43
N ALA A 145 -15.61 -3.83 15.72
CA ALA A 145 -16.81 -3.13 16.19
C ALA A 145 -17.99 -4.08 16.43
N ALA A 146 -18.21 -5.04 15.53
CA ALA A 146 -19.24 -6.06 15.70
C ALA A 146 -18.98 -6.95 16.91
N SER A 147 -17.72 -7.32 17.15
CA SER A 147 -17.33 -8.14 18.31
C SER A 147 -17.54 -7.37 19.62
N GLU A 148 -17.16 -6.09 19.67
CA GLU A 148 -17.40 -5.22 20.83
C GLU A 148 -18.89 -5.05 21.13
N LEU A 149 -19.70 -4.80 20.10
CA LEU A 149 -21.16 -4.70 20.24
C LEU A 149 -21.76 -6.01 20.76
N SER A 150 -21.31 -7.16 20.28
CA SER A 150 -21.78 -8.46 20.78
C SER A 150 -21.41 -8.68 22.26
N ALA A 151 -20.22 -8.25 22.68
CA ALA A 151 -19.79 -8.32 24.06
C ALA A 151 -20.60 -7.39 24.98
N GLU A 152 -20.97 -6.20 24.49
CA GLU A 152 -21.86 -5.28 25.21
C GLU A 152 -23.28 -5.85 25.33
N GLN A 153 -23.83 -6.43 24.25
CA GLN A 153 -25.14 -7.09 24.28
C GLN A 153 -25.17 -8.25 25.27
N ALA A 154 -24.11 -9.07 25.34
CA ALA A 154 -24.00 -10.15 26.31
C ALA A 154 -24.04 -9.63 27.76
N LYS A 155 -23.34 -8.52 28.05
CA LYS A 155 -23.41 -7.83 29.35
C LYS A 155 -24.82 -7.28 29.60
N GLY A 156 -25.45 -6.67 28.59
CA GLY A 156 -26.81 -6.11 28.66
C GLY A 156 -27.89 -7.15 28.98
N GLN A 157 -27.77 -8.38 28.51
CA GLN A 157 -28.70 -9.46 28.85
C GLN A 157 -28.71 -9.76 30.36
N SER A 158 -27.54 -9.79 31.00
CA SER A 158 -27.45 -10.02 32.45
C SER A 158 -28.12 -8.90 33.26
N LEU A 159 -27.95 -7.64 32.81
CA LEU A 159 -28.61 -6.47 33.38
C LEU A 159 -30.13 -6.56 33.23
N LEU A 160 -30.60 -7.01 32.06
CA LEU A 160 -32.03 -7.17 31.77
C LEU A 160 -32.68 -8.24 32.67
N PHE A 161 -31.98 -9.34 32.96
CA PHE A 161 -32.46 -10.33 33.93
C PHE A 161 -32.48 -9.82 35.36
N GLN A 162 -31.50 -9.00 35.77
CA GLN A 162 -31.52 -8.33 37.08
C GLN A 162 -32.72 -7.38 37.19
N ALA A 163 -32.89 -6.49 36.22
CA ALA A 163 -34.03 -5.56 36.19
C ALA A 163 -35.39 -6.27 36.21
N LYS A 164 -35.53 -7.44 35.56
CA LYS A 164 -36.75 -8.25 35.63
C LYS A 164 -37.00 -8.83 37.03
N ARG A 165 -35.96 -9.36 37.68
CA ARG A 165 -36.09 -9.86 39.06
C ARG A 165 -36.48 -8.74 40.02
N ASP A 166 -35.86 -7.58 39.91
CA ASP A 166 -36.14 -6.43 40.76
C ASP A 166 -37.56 -5.90 40.53
N ASN A 167 -38.04 -5.84 39.30
CA ASN A 167 -39.43 -5.47 38.99
C ASN A 167 -40.45 -6.44 39.61
N ILE A 168 -40.20 -7.76 39.55
CA ILE A 168 -41.07 -8.75 40.18
C ILE A 168 -41.06 -8.56 41.70
N GLY A 169 -39.88 -8.32 42.30
CA GLY A 169 -39.74 -8.00 43.73
C GLY A 169 -40.58 -6.80 44.14
N LEU A 170 -40.48 -5.69 43.39
CA LEU A 170 -41.27 -4.48 43.61
C LEU A 170 -42.79 -4.72 43.50
N GLN A 171 -43.22 -5.50 42.50
CA GLN A 171 -44.65 -5.85 42.35
C GLN A 171 -45.15 -6.67 43.54
N LEU A 172 -44.33 -7.60 44.05
CA LEU A 172 -44.67 -8.44 45.19
C LEU A 172 -44.79 -7.61 46.48
N GLU A 173 -43.87 -6.67 46.71
CA GLU A 173 -43.96 -5.73 47.83
C GLU A 173 -45.17 -4.79 47.70
N ALA A 174 -45.47 -4.30 46.50
CA ALA A 174 -46.63 -3.44 46.26
C ALA A 174 -47.95 -4.18 46.57
N ALA A 175 -48.09 -5.43 46.11
CA ALA A 175 -49.25 -6.26 46.41
C ALA A 175 -49.37 -6.57 47.91
N TYR A 176 -48.24 -6.81 48.60
CA TYR A 176 -48.24 -6.99 50.05
C TYR A 176 -48.69 -5.71 50.79
N ARG A 177 -48.19 -4.54 50.42
CA ARG A 177 -48.62 -3.25 51.00
C ARG A 177 -50.09 -2.95 50.73
N GLN A 178 -50.60 -3.25 49.53
CA GLN A 178 -52.02 -3.13 49.20
C GLN A 178 -52.90 -4.01 50.10
N ARG A 179 -52.51 -5.27 50.33
CA ARG A 179 -53.24 -6.19 51.23
C ARG A 179 -53.22 -5.72 52.68
N LEU A 180 -52.10 -5.17 53.16
CA LEU A 180 -52.05 -4.57 54.49
C LEU A 180 -52.95 -3.33 54.59
N GLN A 181 -52.96 -2.48 53.57
CA GLN A 181 -53.84 -1.31 53.52
C GLN A 181 -55.32 -1.69 53.44
N SER A 182 -55.70 -2.75 52.72
CA SER A 182 -57.09 -3.20 52.66
C SER A 182 -57.55 -3.69 54.03
N VAL A 183 -56.73 -4.46 54.76
CA VAL A 183 -57.05 -4.91 56.13
C VAL A 183 -57.16 -3.74 57.10
N TYR A 184 -56.32 -2.71 56.94
CA TYR A 184 -56.40 -1.49 57.76
C TYR A 184 -57.64 -0.64 57.46
N ALA A 185 -58.11 -0.62 56.22
CA ALA A 185 -59.28 0.16 55.79
C ALA A 185 -60.63 -0.53 56.06
N GLU A 186 -60.62 -1.84 56.32
CA GLU A 186 -61.83 -2.64 56.61
C GLU A 186 -62.21 -2.66 58.11
N ASN A 187 -61.36 -2.08 58.97
CA ASN A 187 -61.66 -1.73 60.37
C ASN A 187 -61.86 -0.23 60.53
#